data_AF-A0A7Y3GE99-F1
#
_entry.id   AF-A0A7Y3GE99-F1
#
_cell.length_a   1.000
_cell.length_b   1.000
_cell.length_c   1.000
_cell.angle_alpha   90.00
_cell.angle_beta   90.00
_cell.angle_gamma   90.00
#
_symmetry.space_group_name_H-M   'P 1'
#
loop_
_entity.id
_entity.type
_entity.pdbx_description
1 polymer ?
#
loop_
_entity_poly.entity_id
_entity_poly.type
_entity_poly.pdbx_seq_one_letter_code
_entity_poly.pdbx_strand_id
1 'polypeptide(L)'
;APPLAHVPPRPLLERAIPGFTPAFASDDYLVQRAALRAGLGAMVLERPFHPADPRFADAVPPLVELDVGFALPAGELHLVCARSMQFVPRVRAVIELLREAFGIA
;
A
#
# COMPACT_ATOMS: atom_id res chain seq x y z
N ALA A 1 20.10 -12.52 11.40
CA ALA A 1 19.45 -11.85 10.27
C ALA A 1 18.68 -10.63 10.79
N PRO A 2 18.49 -9.57 9.99
CA PRO A 2 17.62 -8.46 10.37
C PRO A 2 16.20 -8.96 10.68
N PRO A 3 15.48 -8.35 11.64
CA PRO A 3 14.08 -8.68 11.90
C PRO A 3 13.25 -8.63 10.60
N LEU A 4 12.34 -9.60 10.43
CA LEU A 4 11.39 -9.68 9.31
C LEU A 4 12.02 -9.76 7.90
N ALA A 5 13.32 -10.07 7.76
CA ALA A 5 13.98 -10.17 6.45
C ALA A 5 13.38 -11.22 5.50
N HIS A 6 12.65 -12.20 6.04
CA HIS A 6 11.96 -13.25 5.30
C HIS A 6 10.58 -12.83 4.78
N VAL A 7 10.05 -11.68 5.20
CA VAL A 7 8.72 -11.21 4.84
C VAL A 7 8.79 -10.48 3.49
N PRO A 8 7.87 -10.75 2.55
CA PRO A 8 7.74 -9.95 1.32
C PRO A 8 7.60 -8.45 1.63
N PRO A 9 8.07 -7.56 0.74
CA PRO A 9 8.57 -7.82 -0.60
C PRO A 9 10.08 -8.11 -0.69
N ARG A 10 10.82 -8.05 0.42
CA ARG A 10 12.30 -8.06 0.39
C ARG A 10 12.92 -9.30 -0.28
N PRO A 11 12.55 -10.54 0.05
CA PRO A 11 13.12 -11.71 -0.62
C PRO A 11 12.83 -11.75 -2.12
N LEU A 12 11.75 -11.13 -2.59
CA LEU A 12 11.40 -11.07 -4.01
C LEU A 12 12.32 -10.06 -4.73
N LEU A 13 12.56 -8.91 -4.11
CA LEU A 13 13.45 -7.88 -4.62
C LEU A 13 14.91 -8.35 -4.65
N GLU A 14 15.39 -9.06 -3.62
CA GLU A 14 16.74 -9.62 -3.59
C GLU A 14 16.97 -10.70 -4.67
N ARG A 15 15.92 -11.41 -5.08
CA ARG A 15 15.98 -12.37 -6.20
C ARG A 15 16.00 -11.67 -7.56
N ALA A 16 15.28 -10.56 -7.71
CA ALA A 16 15.16 -9.84 -8.98
C ALA A 16 16.30 -8.84 -9.21
N ILE A 17 16.87 -8.26 -8.15
CA ILE A 17 17.84 -7.17 -8.21
C ILE A 17 19.14 -7.62 -7.51
N PRO A 18 20.21 -7.95 -8.25
CA PRO A 18 21.49 -8.33 -7.67
C PRO A 18 22.04 -7.24 -6.74
N GLY A 19 22.40 -7.62 -5.52
CA GLY A 19 22.93 -6.67 -4.53
C GLY A 19 21.89 -5.67 -4.00
N PHE A 20 20.59 -6.02 -4.06
CA PHE A 20 19.51 -5.16 -3.58
C PHE A 20 19.77 -4.65 -2.15
N THR A 21 19.74 -3.33 -2.01
CA THR A 21 19.71 -2.66 -0.70
C THR A 21 18.69 -1.52 -0.77
N PRO A 22 17.89 -1.30 0.28
CA PRO A 22 16.99 -0.15 0.31
C PRO A 22 17.83 1.13 0.40
N ALA A 23 17.60 2.08 -0.51
CA ALA A 23 18.22 3.40 -0.46
C ALA A 23 17.76 4.22 0.76
N PHE A 24 16.56 3.91 1.28
CA PHE A 24 15.96 4.53 2.45
C PHE A 24 15.01 3.55 3.13
N ALA A 25 14.92 3.62 4.45
CA ALA A 25 14.00 2.82 5.25
C ALA A 25 13.42 3.68 6.39
N SER A 26 12.12 3.54 6.61
CA SER A 26 11.38 4.12 7.73
C SER A 26 10.22 3.20 8.06
N ASP A 27 9.74 3.21 9.29
CA ASP A 27 8.50 2.56 9.71
C ASP A 27 7.26 3.44 9.50
N ASP A 28 7.44 4.72 9.17
CA ASP A 28 6.37 5.67 8.88
C ASP A 28 6.08 5.76 7.38
N TYR A 29 4.86 5.40 7.00
CA TYR A 29 4.38 5.43 5.62
C TYR A 29 4.43 6.83 5.00
N LEU A 30 4.06 7.87 5.76
CA LEU A 30 4.05 9.25 5.26
C LEU A 30 5.47 9.75 5.01
N VAL A 31 6.43 9.35 5.84
CA VAL A 31 7.85 9.63 5.64
C VAL A 31 8.38 8.95 4.39
N GLN A 32 8.09 7.67 4.18
CA GLN A 32 8.48 6.96 2.95
C GLN A 32 7.88 7.62 1.70
N ARG A 33 6.60 7.99 1.75
CA ARG A 33 5.93 8.68 0.63
C ARG A 33 6.50 10.06 0.37
N ALA A 34 6.91 10.80 1.40
CA ALA A 34 7.60 12.08 1.25
C ALA A 34 8.98 11.90 0.59
N ALA A 35 9.73 10.88 0.98
CA ALA A 35 11.01 10.53 0.36
C ALA A 35 10.85 10.15 -1.13
N LEU A 36 9.80 9.37 -1.45
CA LEU A 36 9.43 9.05 -2.83
C LEU A 36 9.14 10.32 -3.64
N ARG A 37 8.37 11.27 -3.07
CA ARG A 37 8.09 12.57 -3.70
C ARG A 37 9.32 13.43 -3.92
N ALA A 38 10.32 13.30 -3.05
CA ALA A 38 11.60 14.00 -3.19
C ALA A 38 12.53 13.35 -4.25
N GLY A 39 12.10 12.26 -4.89
CA GLY A 39 12.87 11.57 -5.93
C GLY A 39 13.95 10.63 -5.37
N LEU A 40 13.83 10.19 -4.11
CA LEU A 40 14.84 9.34 -3.48
C LEU A 40 14.94 7.94 -4.09
N GLY A 41 13.89 7.49 -4.79
CA GLY A 41 13.88 6.18 -5.44
C GLY A 41 12.47 5.73 -5.80
N ALA A 42 12.22 4.43 -5.69
CA ALA A 42 10.93 3.80 -5.92
C ALA A 42 10.39 3.15 -4.64
N MET A 43 9.07 3.01 -4.56
CA MET A 43 8.37 2.43 -3.42
C MET A 43 7.29 1.47 -3.91
N VAL A 44 7.08 0.39 -3.18
CA VAL A 44 5.92 -0.50 -3.38
C VAL A 44 4.67 0.20 -2.84
N LEU A 45 3.64 0.30 -3.68
CA LEU A 45 2.36 0.94 -3.34
C LEU A 45 1.19 0.00 -3.62
N GLU A 46 0.14 0.13 -2.80
CA GLU A 46 -1.13 -0.58 -3.02
C GLU A 46 -1.88 0.01 -4.23
N ARG A 47 -2.59 -0.84 -4.98
CA ARG A 47 -3.29 -0.43 -6.21
C ARG A 47 -4.32 0.70 -6.05
N PRO A 48 -5.07 0.83 -4.94
CA PRO A 48 -5.95 1.98 -4.78
C PRO A 48 -5.21 3.32 -4.81
N PHE A 49 -3.91 3.34 -4.50
CA PHE A 49 -3.04 4.52 -4.62
C PHE A 49 -2.29 4.55 -5.95
N HIS A 50 -2.72 3.76 -6.94
CA HIS A 50 -2.16 3.84 -8.28
C HIS A 50 -2.65 5.13 -8.96
N PRO A 51 -1.79 5.87 -9.67
CA PRO A 51 -2.17 7.12 -10.35
C PRO A 51 -3.34 6.96 -11.36
N ALA A 52 -3.54 5.75 -11.90
CA ALA A 52 -4.65 5.45 -12.80
C ALA A 52 -5.98 5.13 -12.08
N ASP A 53 -6.01 5.03 -10.75
CA ASP A 53 -7.25 4.86 -10.00
C ASP A 53 -7.91 6.23 -9.76
N PRO A 54 -9.05 6.53 -10.41
CA PRO A 54 -9.67 7.85 -10.32
C PRO A 54 -10.20 8.16 -8.91
N ARG A 55 -10.38 7.15 -8.05
CA ARG A 55 -10.90 7.34 -6.68
C ARG A 55 -9.91 8.08 -5.78
N PHE A 56 -8.62 8.00 -6.08
CA PHE A 56 -7.55 8.54 -5.25
C PHE A 56 -6.50 9.35 -6.02
N ALA A 57 -6.81 9.75 -7.26
CA ALA A 57 -5.89 10.47 -8.14
C ALA A 57 -5.29 11.73 -7.48
N ASP A 58 -6.08 12.48 -6.69
CA ASP A 58 -5.62 13.69 -5.99
C ASP A 58 -4.77 13.39 -4.74
N ALA A 59 -4.84 12.17 -4.21
CA ALA A 59 -4.16 11.77 -2.97
C ALA A 59 -2.71 11.29 -3.23
N VAL A 60 -2.34 11.10 -4.50
CA VAL A 60 -1.06 10.50 -4.90
C VAL A 60 -0.28 11.52 -5.74
N PRO A 61 0.99 11.78 -5.43
CA PRO A 61 1.86 12.57 -6.30
C PRO A 61 1.95 11.94 -7.71
N PRO A 62 2.37 12.68 -8.75
CA PRO A 62 2.60 12.10 -10.06
C PRO A 62 3.72 11.07 -9.97
N LEU A 63 3.34 9.79 -10.01
CA LEU A 63 4.24 8.65 -9.98
C LEU A 63 4.12 7.89 -11.30
N VAL A 64 5.18 7.14 -11.62
CA VAL A 64 5.18 6.17 -12.72
C VAL A 64 5.30 4.77 -12.13
N GLU A 65 4.54 3.83 -12.69
CA GLU A 65 4.68 2.42 -12.33
C GLU A 65 6.00 1.87 -12.89
N LEU A 66 6.67 1.04 -12.11
CA LEU A 66 7.88 0.34 -12.53
C LEU A 66 7.58 -1.16 -12.65
N ASP A 67 7.82 -1.71 -13.83
CA ASP A 67 7.80 -3.15 -14.03
C ASP A 67 9.08 -3.77 -13.46
N VAL A 68 8.93 -4.52 -12.37
CA VAL A 68 10.03 -5.22 -11.69
C VAL A 68 10.17 -6.69 -12.14
N GLY A 69 9.39 -7.12 -13.13
CA GLY A 69 9.46 -8.47 -13.72
C GLY A 69 8.81 -9.57 -12.87
N PHE A 70 8.09 -9.22 -11.81
CA PHE A 70 7.32 -10.16 -11.00
C PHE A 70 6.11 -9.49 -10.34
N ALA A 71 5.11 -10.29 -10.00
CA ALA A 71 3.94 -9.83 -9.25
C ALA A 71 4.23 -9.85 -7.75
N LEU A 72 3.89 -8.76 -7.07
CA LEU A 72 3.88 -8.71 -5.62
C LEU A 72 2.68 -9.49 -5.06
N PRO A 73 2.79 -10.11 -3.87
CA PRO A 73 1.67 -10.75 -3.20
C PRO A 73 0.53 -9.74 -3.01
N ALA A 74 -0.71 -10.19 -3.15
CA ALA A 74 -1.87 -9.35 -2.87
C ALA A 74 -1.95 -9.03 -1.36
N GLY A 75 -2.17 -7.76 -1.04
CA GLY A 75 -2.55 -7.34 0.31
C GLY A 75 -4.03 -7.63 0.56
N GLU A 76 -4.39 -7.83 1.84
CA GLU A 76 -5.77 -7.91 2.27
C GLU A 76 -6.15 -6.66 3.07
N LEU A 77 -7.29 -6.06 2.73
CA LEU A 77 -7.87 -4.93 3.46
C LEU A 77 -9.13 -5.40 4.20
N HIS A 78 -9.14 -5.21 5.52
CA HIS A 78 -10.22 -5.66 6.38
C HIS A 78 -10.93 -4.48 7.05
N LEU A 79 -12.26 -4.49 7.04
CA LEU A 79 -13.07 -3.55 7.84
C LEU A 79 -13.30 -4.15 9.23
N VAL A 80 -12.72 -3.51 10.24
CA VAL A 80 -12.87 -3.94 11.64
C VAL A 80 -13.82 -3.00 12.37
N CYS A 81 -14.92 -3.54 12.87
CA CYS A 81 -15.83 -2.83 13.76
C CYS A 81 -16.29 -3.73 14.91
N ALA A 82 -16.63 -3.13 16.06
CA ALA A 82 -17.25 -3.87 17.14
C ALA A 82 -18.59 -4.45 16.66
N ARG A 83 -18.85 -5.74 16.96
CA ARG A 83 -20.05 -6.45 16.48
C ARG A 83 -21.37 -5.74 16.81
N SER A 84 -21.46 -5.08 17.96
CA SER A 84 -22.66 -4.32 18.36
C SER A 84 -22.82 -3.02 17.55
N MET A 85 -21.73 -2.43 17.08
CA MET A 85 -21.71 -1.14 16.39
C MET A 85 -22.11 -1.24 14.92
N GLN A 86 -21.99 -2.41 14.29
CA GLN A 86 -22.36 -2.61 12.87
C GLN A 86 -23.83 -2.28 12.55
N PHE A 87 -24.69 -2.25 13.57
CA PHE A 87 -26.12 -1.96 13.43
C PHE A 87 -26.47 -0.49 13.70
N VAL A 88 -25.54 0.29 14.26
CA VAL A 88 -25.77 1.71 14.52
C VAL A 88 -25.86 2.42 13.16
N PRO A 89 -26.93 3.17 12.85
CA PRO A 89 -27.18 3.69 11.50
C PRO A 89 -26.00 4.45 10.88
N ARG A 90 -25.37 5.36 11.63
CA ARG A 90 -24.21 6.13 11.15
C ARG A 90 -22.98 5.26 10.87
N VAL A 91 -22.79 4.19 11.65
CA VAL A 91 -21.65 3.26 11.48
C VAL A 91 -21.89 2.39 10.26
N ARG A 92 -23.11 1.85 10.12
CA ARG A 92 -23.51 1.12 8.92
C ARG A 92 -23.31 1.97 7.66
N ALA A 93 -23.74 3.23 7.68
CA ALA A 93 -23.55 4.14 6.55
C ALA A 93 -22.06 4.27 6.16
N VAL A 94 -21.16 4.42 7.13
CA VAL A 94 -19.72 4.49 6.87
C VAL A 94 -19.17 3.15 6.35
N ILE A 95 -19.61 2.02 6.91
CA ILE A 95 -19.20 0.69 6.45
C ILE A 95 -19.55 0.50 4.96
N GLU A 96 -20.79 0.80 4.56
CA GLU A 96 -21.20 0.65 3.16
C GLU A 96 -20.40 1.59 2.24
N LEU A 97 -20.17 2.84 2.64
CA LEU A 97 -19.33 3.78 1.88
C LEU A 97 -17.88 3.30 1.73
N LEU A 98 -17.31 2.69 2.78
CA LEU A 98 -15.95 2.16 2.73
C LEU A 98 -15.87 0.90 1.86
N ARG A 99 -16.89 0.02 1.89
CA ARG A 99 -16.96 -1.16 1.01
C ARG A 99 -17.00 -0.75 -0.45
N GLU A 100 -17.82 0.24 -0.79
CA GLU A 100 -17.89 0.79 -2.14
C GLU A 100 -16.56 1.44 -2.56
N ALA A 101 -16.01 2.34 -1.73
CA ALA A 101 -14.81 3.08 -2.06
C ALA A 101 -13.59 2.16 -2.28
N PHE A 102 -13.44 1.11 -1.47
CA PHE A 102 -12.27 0.24 -1.50
C PHE A 102 -12.52 -1.13 -2.14
N GLY A 103 -13.74 -1.43 -2.60
CA GLY A 103 -14.09 -2.73 -3.17
C GLY A 103 -14.00 -3.89 -2.16
N ILE A 104 -14.31 -3.62 -0.89
CA ILE A 104 -14.23 -4.62 0.19
C ILE A 104 -15.51 -5.43 0.19
N ALA A 105 -15.37 -6.75 0.00
CA ALA A 105 -16.48 -7.70 -0.09
C ALA A 105 -17.28 -7.83 1.21
#